data_AF-A0A5K3FE94-F1
#
_entry.id   AF-A0A5K3FE94-F1
#
_cell.length_a   1.000
_cell.length_b   1.000
_cell.length_c   1.000
_cell.angle_alpha   90.00
_cell.angle_beta   90.00
_cell.angle_gamma   90.00
#
_symmetry.space_group_name_H-M   'P 1'
#
loop_
_entity.id
_entity.type
_entity.pdbx_description
1 polymer ?
#
loop_
_entity_poly.entity_id
_entity_poly.type
_entity_poly.pdbx_seq_one_letter_code
_entity_poly.pdbx_strand_id
1 'polypeptide(L)'
;MPKCRIDLINQAFMKMDRSKDGFITAEDLRGVYNCKFHPKYRNGEWTEEQVFNEFLKKFEAPDEVDGKVTKTEFFNYYAGVSASIDNNAYFDLMMRNAYKL
;
A
#
# COMPACT_ATOMS: atom_id res chain seq x y z
N MET A 1 -0.71 18.87 1.60
CA MET A 1 -1.53 17.86 0.90
C MET A 1 -3.02 18.20 1.09
N PRO A 2 -3.85 18.18 0.03
CA PRO A 2 -5.28 18.50 0.16
C PRO A 2 -6.06 17.42 0.92
N LYS A 3 -7.10 17.83 1.65
CA LYS A 3 -7.90 16.95 2.53
C LYS A 3 -8.46 15.72 1.81
N CYS A 4 -8.92 15.88 0.56
CA CYS A 4 -9.44 14.76 -0.23
C CYS A 4 -8.42 13.62 -0.45
N ARG A 5 -7.13 13.94 -0.62
CA ARG A 5 -6.07 12.92 -0.74
C ARG A 5 -5.80 12.24 0.59
N ILE A 6 -5.83 13.00 1.69
CA ILE A 6 -5.67 12.47 3.05
C ILE A 6 -6.79 11.47 3.36
N ASP A 7 -8.04 11.83 3.05
CA ASP A 7 -9.20 10.95 3.27
C ASP A 7 -9.09 9.66 2.44
N LEU A 8 -8.62 9.72 1.19
CA LEU A 8 -8.38 8.54 0.35
C LEU A 8 -7.28 7.64 0.89
N ILE A 9 -6.15 8.23 1.34
CA ILE A 9 -5.05 7.48 1.93
C ILE A 9 -5.51 6.78 3.21
N ASN A 10 -6.29 7.46 4.05
CA ASN A 10 -6.89 6.87 5.25
C ASN A 10 -7.86 5.72 4.92
N GLN A 11 -8.72 5.90 3.91
CA GLN A 11 -9.64 4.85 3.46
C GLN A 11 -8.89 3.64 2.91
N ALA A 12 -7.84 3.86 2.12
CA ALA A 12 -6.96 2.80 1.64
C ALA A 12 -6.31 2.06 2.81
N PHE A 13 -5.73 2.79 3.77
CA PHE A 13 -5.09 2.20 4.94
C PHE A 13 -6.09 1.33 5.74
N MET A 14 -7.27 1.87 6.06
CA MET A 14 -8.31 1.12 6.80
C MET A 14 -8.83 -0.11 6.05
N LYS A 15 -8.77 -0.11 4.72
CA LYS A 15 -9.16 -1.27 3.91
C LYS A 15 -8.08 -2.35 3.92
N MET A 16 -6.82 -1.92 3.95
CA MET A 16 -5.66 -2.81 3.94
C MET A 16 -5.38 -3.38 5.33
N ASP A 17 -5.62 -2.64 6.40
CA ASP A 17 -5.53 -3.07 7.80
C ASP A 17 -6.79 -3.88 8.17
N ARG A 18 -6.74 -5.19 7.93
CA ARG A 18 -7.87 -6.10 8.17
C ARG A 18 -7.97 -6.50 9.64
N SER A 19 -6.83 -6.66 10.31
CA SER A 19 -6.71 -6.93 11.74
C SER A 19 -7.23 -5.77 12.60
N LYS A 20 -7.20 -4.54 12.06
CA LYS A 20 -7.48 -3.27 12.75
C LYS A 20 -6.53 -3.01 13.92
N ASP A 21 -5.31 -3.52 13.83
CA ASP A 21 -4.27 -3.32 14.83
C ASP A 21 -3.46 -2.03 14.59
N GLY A 22 -3.73 -1.33 13.48
CA GLY A 22 -3.05 -0.10 13.10
C GLY A 22 -1.78 -0.31 12.26
N PHE A 23 -1.51 -1.53 11.82
CA PHE A 23 -0.38 -1.91 10.98
C PHE A 23 -0.88 -2.72 9.78
N ILE A 24 -0.26 -2.53 8.61
CA ILE A 24 -0.51 -3.40 7.45
C ILE A 24 0.59 -4.44 7.42
N THR A 25 0.20 -5.71 7.57
CA THR A 25 1.12 -6.84 7.53
C THR A 25 0.92 -7.68 6.27
N ALA A 26 1.85 -8.61 6.00
CA ALA A 26 1.71 -9.55 4.89
C ALA A 26 0.46 -10.44 5.03
N GLU A 27 0.01 -10.69 6.26
CA GLU A 27 -1.22 -11.43 6.53
C GLU A 27 -2.46 -10.62 6.17
N ASP A 28 -2.47 -9.30 6.41
CA ASP A 28 -3.61 -8.45 6.03
C ASP A 28 -3.74 -8.31 4.52
N LEU A 29 -2.60 -8.29 3.82
CA LEU A 29 -2.56 -8.32 2.36
C LEU A 29 -3.13 -9.62 1.78
N ARG A 30 -3.13 -10.70 2.55
CA ARG A 30 -3.64 -12.00 2.15
C ARG A 30 -5.17 -11.95 2.01
N GLY A 31 -5.62 -11.95 0.75
CA GLY A 31 -7.04 -11.90 0.39
C GLY A 31 -7.57 -10.50 0.04
N VAL A 32 -6.78 -9.44 0.27
CA VAL A 32 -7.08 -8.08 -0.20
C VAL A 32 -6.28 -7.77 -1.47
N TYR A 33 -4.99 -8.15 -1.49
CA TYR A 33 -4.10 -7.95 -2.61
C TYR A 33 -3.93 -9.24 -3.42
N ASN A 34 -4.09 -9.14 -4.74
CA ASN A 34 -4.00 -10.29 -5.63
C ASN A 34 -2.59 -10.46 -6.22
N CYS A 35 -1.75 -11.25 -5.55
CA CYS A 35 -0.39 -11.58 -6.01
C CYS A 35 -0.34 -12.29 -7.36
N LYS A 36 -1.44 -12.89 -7.83
CA LYS A 36 -1.49 -13.67 -9.08
C LYS A 36 -1.21 -12.86 -10.33
N PHE A 37 -1.25 -11.53 -10.25
CA PHE A 37 -0.90 -10.65 -11.36
C PHE A 37 0.57 -10.22 -11.35
N HIS A 38 1.33 -10.49 -10.28
CA HIS A 38 2.74 -10.13 -10.20
C HIS A 38 3.58 -11.03 -11.13
N PRO A 39 4.41 -10.46 -12.03
CA PRO A 39 5.20 -11.24 -12.99
C PRO A 39 6.07 -12.32 -12.33
N LYS A 40 6.72 -11.97 -11.21
CA LYS A 40 7.58 -12.88 -10.44
C LYS A 40 6.82 -13.94 -9.62
N TYR A 41 5.52 -13.73 -9.40
CA TYR A 41 4.70 -14.79 -8.81
C TYR A 41 4.26 -15.78 -9.90
N ARG A 42 3.91 -15.27 -11.09
CA ARG A 42 3.47 -16.08 -12.23
C ARG A 42 4.56 -17.01 -12.78
N ASN A 43 5.81 -16.59 -12.77
CA ASN A 43 6.93 -17.42 -13.20
C ASN A 43 7.43 -18.39 -12.10
N GLY A 44 6.81 -18.38 -10.92
CA GLY A 44 7.19 -19.24 -9.79
C GLY A 44 8.47 -18.83 -9.06
N GLU A 45 9.06 -17.67 -9.37
CA GLU A 45 10.25 -17.20 -8.67
C GLU A 45 9.93 -16.76 -7.24
N TRP A 46 8.77 -16.15 -7.03
CA TRP A 46 8.34 -15.61 -5.74
C TRP A 46 7.11 -16.32 -5.18
N THR A 47 7.13 -16.55 -3.87
CA THR A 47 5.95 -16.94 -3.10
C THR A 47 5.02 -15.75 -2.87
N GLU A 48 3.76 -16.00 -2.47
CA GLU A 48 2.83 -14.90 -2.13
C GLU A 48 3.41 -13.98 -1.04
N GLU A 49 4.07 -14.57 -0.05
CA GLU A 49 4.70 -13.85 1.06
C GLU A 49 5.87 -12.97 0.59
N GLN A 50 6.68 -13.44 -0.36
CA GLN A 50 7.75 -12.62 -0.94
C GLN A 50 7.19 -11.44 -1.74
N VAL A 51 6.08 -11.62 -2.46
CA VAL A 51 5.41 -10.52 -3.16
C VAL A 51 4.85 -9.51 -2.16
N PHE A 52 4.25 -9.97 -1.06
CA PHE A 52 3.73 -9.11 0.00
C PHE A 52 4.84 -8.34 0.71
N ASN A 53 5.92 -9.02 1.11
CA ASN A 53 7.05 -8.38 1.78
C ASN A 53 7.71 -7.33 0.88
N GLU A 54 7.92 -7.62 -0.41
CA GLU A 54 8.46 -6.62 -1.32
C GLU A 54 7.49 -5.44 -1.55
N PHE A 55 6.18 -5.70 -1.50
CA PHE A 55 5.18 -4.65 -1.56
C PHE A 55 5.24 -3.77 -0.31
N LEU A 56 5.27 -4.35 0.89
CA LEU A 56 5.38 -3.63 2.17
C LEU A 56 6.67 -2.82 2.26
N LYS A 57 7.78 -3.40 1.83
CA LYS A 57 9.10 -2.76 1.79
C LYS A 57 9.16 -1.47 0.97
N LYS A 58 8.24 -1.27 0.02
CA LYS A 58 8.14 0.01 -0.72
C LYS A 58 7.60 1.15 0.13
N PHE A 59 6.80 0.85 1.15
CA PHE A 59 6.19 1.82 2.03
C PHE A 59 7.01 2.04 3.31
N GLU A 60 7.69 1.00 3.77
CA GLU A 60 8.62 1.07 4.91
C GLU A 60 9.73 2.10 4.68
N ALA A 61 10.15 2.73 5.78
CA ALA A 61 11.29 3.63 5.72
C ALA A 61 12.59 2.82 5.48
N PRO A 62 13.60 3.38 4.79
CA PRO A 62 14.88 2.69 4.55
C PRO A 62 15.56 2.20 5.82
N ASP A 63 15.30 2.87 6.94
CA ASP A 63 15.90 2.64 8.25
C ASP A 63 15.05 1.73 9.16
N GLU A 64 13.79 1.46 8.80
CA GLU A 64 12.84 0.63 9.57
C GLU A 64 12.12 -0.35 8.63
N VAL A 65 12.75 -1.50 8.39
CA VAL A 65 12.16 -2.62 7.63
C VAL A 65 11.84 -3.75 8.62
N ASP A 66 10.65 -3.72 9.20
CA ASP A 66 10.18 -4.67 10.22
C ASP A 66 9.09 -5.64 9.69
N GLY A 67 8.72 -5.51 8.41
CA GLY A 67 7.67 -6.27 7.74
C GLY A 67 6.26 -5.74 8.04
N LYS A 68 6.14 -4.55 8.61
CA LYS A 68 4.86 -3.92 8.95
C LYS A 68 4.85 -2.48 8.50
N VAL A 69 3.76 -2.06 7.88
CA VAL A 69 3.61 -0.67 7.44
C VAL A 69 2.69 0.06 8.40
N THR A 70 3.25 1.02 9.13
CA THR A 70 2.47 1.90 9.99
C THR A 70 1.67 2.90 9.17
N LYS A 71 0.63 3.46 9.80
CA LYS A 71 -0.14 4.57 9.20
C LYS A 71 0.75 5.76 8.81
N THR A 72 1.77 6.04 9.62
CA THR A 72 2.70 7.15 9.39
C THR A 72 3.57 6.89 8.16
N GLU A 73 4.14 5.71 8.02
CA GLU A 73 4.95 5.33 6.85
C GLU A 73 4.13 5.32 5.57
N PHE A 74 2.93 4.71 5.63
CA PHE A 74 2.00 4.72 4.51
C PHE A 74 1.65 6.15 4.08
N PHE A 75 1.39 7.03 5.04
CA PHE A 75 1.11 8.44 4.76
C PHE A 75 2.32 9.16 4.18
N ASN A 76 3.52 8.94 4.72
CA ASN A 76 4.76 9.57 4.24
C ASN A 76 5.09 9.14 2.80
N TYR A 77 4.93 7.85 2.48
CA TYR A 77 5.07 7.34 1.12
C TYR A 77 4.11 8.07 0.16
N TYR A 78 2.83 8.14 0.52
CA TYR A 78 1.83 8.83 -0.29
C TYR A 78 1.99 10.35 -0.28
N ALA A 79 2.70 10.93 0.69
CA ALA A 79 3.10 12.32 0.65
C ALA A 79 4.12 12.60 -0.46
N GLY A 80 5.09 11.71 -0.64
CA GLY A 80 6.01 11.74 -1.78
C GLY A 80 5.28 11.57 -3.11
N VAL A 81 4.41 10.57 -3.23
CA VAL A 81 3.60 10.32 -4.45
C VAL A 81 2.65 11.49 -4.73
N SER A 82 2.05 12.08 -3.68
CA SER A 82 1.19 13.25 -3.83
C SER A 82 1.98 14.47 -4.30
N ALA A 83 3.26 14.59 -3.94
CA ALA A 83 4.11 15.71 -4.37
C ALA A 83 4.50 15.59 -5.86
N SER A 84 4.50 14.38 -6.43
CA SER A 84 4.78 14.16 -7.85
C SER A 84 3.54 14.14 -8.75
N ILE A 85 2.33 14.24 -8.17
CA ILE A 85 1.07 14.26 -8.91
C ILE A 85 0.35 15.58 -8.67
N ASP A 86 0.26 16.42 -9.69
CA ASP A 86 -0.44 17.71 -9.60
C ASP A 86 -1.96 17.57 -9.59
N ASN A 87 -2.50 16.61 -10.36
CA ASN A 87 -3.94 16.47 -10.54
C ASN A 87 -4.60 15.58 -9.46
N ASN A 88 -5.50 16.17 -8.66
CA ASN A 88 -6.25 15.46 -7.62
C ASN A 88 -7.13 14.32 -8.15
N ALA A 89 -7.77 14.49 -9.31
CA ALA A 89 -8.63 13.46 -9.89
C ALA A 89 -7.81 12.27 -10.39
N TYR A 90 -6.59 12.52 -10.88
CA TYR A 90 -5.68 11.44 -11.25
C TYR A 90 -5.21 10.66 -10.02
N PHE A 91 -4.86 11.36 -8.93
CA PHE A 91 -4.51 10.72 -7.66
C PHE A 91 -5.68 9.88 -7.11
N ASP A 92 -6.90 10.41 -7.13
CA ASP A 92 -8.11 9.66 -6.72
C ASP A 92 -8.31 8.39 -7.56
N LEU A 93 -8.26 8.52 -8.89
CA LEU A 93 -8.40 7.38 -9.79
C LEU A 93 -7.30 6.32 -9.57
N MET A 94 -6.06 6.74 -9.36
CA MET A 94 -4.94 5.85 -9.06
C MET A 94 -5.18 5.10 -7.74
N MET A 95 -5.55 5.82 -6.66
CA MET A 95 -5.82 5.22 -5.35
C MET A 95 -6.99 4.23 -5.41
N ARG A 96 -8.10 4.60 -6.06
CA ARG A 96 -9.27 3.72 -6.23
C ARG A 96 -8.93 2.47 -7.02
N ASN A 97 -8.14 2.60 -8.09
CA ASN A 97 -7.75 1.43 -8.89
C ASN A 97 -6.79 0.51 -8.14
N ALA A 98 -5.82 1.08 -7.41
CA ALA A 98 -4.82 0.33 -6.66
C ALA A 98 -5.44 -0.43 -5.48
N TYR A 99 -6.32 0.21 -4.72
CA TYR A 99 -6.89 -0.35 -3.49
C TYR A 99 -8.33 -0.83 -3.64
N LYS A 100 -8.91 -0.74 -4.84
CA LYS A 100 -10.31 -1.08 -5.12
C LYS A 100 -11.28 -0.37 -4.15
N LEU A 101 -11.05 0.93 -3.93
CA LEU A 101 -11.92 1.80 -3.10
C LEU A 101 -13.22 2.16 -3.82
#